data_AF-A0A9W8MIE4-F1
#
_entry.id   AF-A0A9W8MIE4-F1
#
_cell.length_a   1.000
_cell.length_b   1.000
_cell.length_c   1.000
_cell.angle_alpha   90.00
_cell.angle_beta   90.00
_cell.angle_gamma   90.00
#
_symmetry.space_group_name_H-M   'P 1'
#
loop_
_entity.id
_entity.type
_entity.pdbx_description
1 polymer ?
#
loop_
_entity_poly.entity_id
_entity_poly.type
_entity_poly.pdbx_seq_one_letter_code
_entity_poly.pdbx_strand_id
1 'polypeptide(L)'
;MASFANPLHPPLEVDQYSGYTSIGCALVVPPGTFLLPHRRWLPQPAHIPGSKWRVSTGSPNKQLPSISFDCAGHDIQGVPMRELNARNVATLVQMLQGANEPAFSQPGLQKITLRVHWPGYPHVDWARTIELVPNGLMTRAQLAIAIATNYGRFMEASLDRSHVF
;
A
#
# COMPACT_ATOMS: atom_id res chain seq x y z
N MET A 1 26.85 22.47 13.87
CA MET A 1 25.94 21.42 14.35
C MET A 1 26.69 20.11 14.30
N ALA A 2 26.80 19.37 15.41
CA ALA A 2 27.52 18.10 15.44
C ALA A 2 26.70 17.03 14.71
N SER A 3 27.20 16.47 13.62
CA SER A 3 26.53 15.36 12.93
C SER A 3 26.72 14.08 13.73
N PHE A 4 25.61 13.46 14.13
CA PHE A 4 25.61 12.17 14.80
C PHE A 4 26.03 11.08 13.81
N ALA A 5 27.25 10.55 13.97
CA ALA A 5 27.75 9.43 13.19
C ALA A 5 27.42 8.12 13.95
N ASN A 6 26.49 7.33 13.41
CA ASN A 6 26.19 6.00 13.94
C ASN A 6 27.13 4.97 13.28
N PRO A 7 28.04 4.32 14.03
CA PRO A 7 29.03 3.41 13.45
C PRO A 7 28.45 2.10 12.89
N LEU A 8 27.15 1.85 13.06
CA LEU A 8 26.48 0.63 12.59
C LEU A 8 26.01 0.72 11.12
N HIS A 9 26.12 1.88 10.47
CA HIS A 9 25.86 2.01 9.04
C HIS A 9 26.74 3.12 8.41
N PRO A 10 27.00 3.07 7.09
CA PRO A 10 27.65 4.16 6.39
C PRO A 10 26.88 5.48 6.58
N PRO A 11 27.56 6.64 6.57
CA PRO A 11 26.89 7.94 6.59
C PRO A 11 25.85 8.05 5.47
N LEU A 12 24.66 8.55 5.81
CA LEU A 12 23.60 8.76 4.83
C LEU A 12 23.89 10.01 4.00
N GLU A 13 23.63 9.93 2.70
CA GLU A 13 23.68 11.07 1.79
C GLU A 13 22.50 12.01 2.06
N VAL A 14 22.62 13.29 1.70
CA VAL A 14 21.62 14.34 2.02
C VAL A 14 20.22 14.00 1.45
N ASP A 15 20.18 13.31 0.31
CA ASP A 15 18.98 12.84 -0.40
C ASP A 15 18.34 11.58 0.22
N GLN A 16 19.03 10.93 1.14
CA GLN A 16 18.57 9.75 1.89
C GLN A 16 17.90 10.14 3.22
N TYR A 17 18.01 11.39 3.65
CA TYR A 17 17.31 11.86 4.85
C TYR A 17 15.83 12.11 4.58
N SER A 18 14.99 11.70 5.55
CA SER A 18 13.56 11.97 5.49
C SER A 18 13.24 13.45 5.66
N GLY A 19 12.55 14.03 4.68
CA GLY A 19 11.93 15.36 4.80
C GLY A 19 10.51 15.32 5.38
N TYR A 20 10.03 14.18 5.89
CA TYR A 20 8.62 14.00 6.26
C TYR A 20 8.20 14.82 7.49
N THR A 21 7.03 15.44 7.38
CA THR A 21 6.28 15.97 8.53
C THR A 21 4.82 15.51 8.46
N SER A 22 4.30 14.98 9.57
CA SER A 22 2.92 14.46 9.65
C SER A 22 1.85 15.54 9.51
N ILE A 23 2.21 16.81 9.71
CA ILE A 23 1.29 17.96 9.65
C ILE A 23 0.68 18.14 8.25
N GLY A 24 1.49 17.94 7.20
CA GLY A 24 1.04 18.17 5.81
C GLY A 24 -0.01 17.18 5.30
N CYS A 25 -0.23 16.08 6.03
CA CYS A 25 -1.12 14.99 5.62
C CYS A 25 -2.32 14.81 6.58
N ALA A 26 -2.52 15.72 7.55
CA ALA A 26 -3.61 15.68 8.52
C ALA A 26 -5.03 15.84 7.91
N LEU A 27 -5.11 16.18 6.62
CA LEU A 27 -6.36 16.47 5.92
C LEU A 27 -7.10 15.22 5.40
N VAL A 28 -6.47 14.05 5.42
CA VAL A 28 -7.07 12.80 4.94
C VAL A 28 -7.02 11.77 6.05
N VAL A 29 -8.01 11.81 6.95
CA VAL A 29 -8.23 10.75 7.94
C VAL A 29 -9.08 9.66 7.28
N PRO A 30 -8.58 8.42 7.12
CA PRO A 30 -9.40 7.33 6.63
C PRO A 30 -10.59 7.11 7.56
N PRO A 31 -11.78 6.77 7.04
CA PRO A 31 -12.89 6.37 7.90
C PRO A 31 -12.51 5.08 8.63
N GLY A 32 -12.57 5.10 9.96
CA GLY A 32 -12.33 3.94 10.82
C GLY A 32 -11.36 4.21 11.96
N THR A 33 -11.77 3.85 13.17
CA THR A 33 -10.90 3.80 14.34
C THR A 33 -10.19 2.46 14.39
N PHE A 34 -8.91 2.45 14.77
CA PHE A 34 -8.24 1.20 15.07
C PHE A 34 -8.80 0.64 16.38
N LEU A 35 -9.05 -0.67 16.40
CA LEU A 35 -9.42 -1.36 17.64
C LEU A 35 -8.24 -1.45 18.62
N LEU A 36 -7.01 -1.40 18.10
CA LEU A 36 -5.79 -1.42 18.90
C LEU A 36 -5.25 0.00 19.13
N PRO A 37 -5.00 0.41 20.39
CA PRO A 37 -4.61 1.79 20.73
C PRO A 37 -3.23 2.19 20.17
N HIS A 38 -2.39 1.21 19.85
CA HIS A 38 -1.06 1.43 19.30
C HIS A 38 -1.02 1.41 17.77
N ARG A 39 -2.17 1.29 17.09
CA ARG A 39 -2.24 1.39 15.63
C ARG A 39 -2.74 2.77 15.24
N ARG A 40 -2.05 3.36 14.27
CA ARG A 40 -2.40 4.66 13.68
C ARG A 40 -2.20 4.60 12.19
N TRP A 41 -3.05 5.31 11.46
CA TRP A 41 -2.89 5.48 10.03
C TRP A 41 -1.66 6.35 9.84
N LEU A 42 -0.76 5.91 8.96
CA LEU A 42 0.32 6.78 8.53
C LEU A 42 -0.31 7.84 7.61
N PRO A 43 -0.18 9.13 7.92
CA PRO A 43 -0.71 10.17 7.04
C PRO A 43 -0.05 10.06 5.65
N GLN A 44 -0.85 9.77 4.63
CA GLN A 44 -0.40 9.64 3.24
C GLN A 44 -0.84 10.86 2.44
N PRO A 45 0.07 11.55 1.74
CA PRO A 45 -0.30 12.64 0.86
C PRO A 45 -1.17 12.11 -0.29
N ALA A 46 -2.16 12.91 -0.72
CA ALA A 46 -2.94 12.56 -1.89
C ALA A 46 -2.02 12.35 -3.10
N HIS A 47 -2.30 11.32 -3.90
CA HIS A 47 -1.52 11.09 -5.11
C HIS A 47 -1.74 12.24 -6.09
N ILE A 48 -0.65 12.93 -6.44
CA ILE A 48 -0.61 13.90 -7.54
C ILE A 48 0.02 13.19 -8.74
N PRO A 49 -0.71 13.02 -9.86
CA PRO A 49 -0.16 12.44 -11.07
C PRO A 49 1.00 13.30 -11.60
N GLY A 50 2.12 12.68 -11.97
CA GLY A 50 3.30 13.40 -12.47
C GLY A 50 3.09 14.08 -13.84
N SER A 51 2.06 13.70 -14.61
CA SER A 51 1.80 14.27 -15.93
C SER A 51 0.70 15.34 -15.88
N LYS A 52 0.97 16.54 -16.42
CA LYS A 52 0.00 17.63 -16.59
C LYS A 52 -1.31 17.18 -17.27
N TRP A 53 -1.22 16.25 -18.23
CA TRP A 53 -2.38 15.68 -18.92
C TRP A 53 -3.31 14.88 -18.00
N ARG A 54 -2.77 14.03 -17.10
CA ARG A 54 -3.59 13.30 -16.12
C ARG A 54 -4.17 14.21 -15.03
N VAL A 55 -3.55 15.36 -14.78
CA VAL A 55 -4.12 16.38 -13.87
C VAL A 55 -5.33 17.06 -14.52
N SER A 56 -5.30 17.30 -15.83
CA SER A 56 -6.40 17.97 -16.55
C SER A 56 -7.51 17.04 -17.05
N THR A 57 -7.21 15.77 -17.34
CA THR A 57 -8.19 14.77 -17.84
C THR A 57 -8.53 13.70 -16.81
N GLY A 58 -7.84 13.66 -15.68
CA GLY A 58 -8.16 12.74 -14.59
C GLY A 58 -9.54 13.03 -14.05
N SER A 59 -10.36 11.99 -13.92
CA SER A 59 -11.59 12.06 -13.11
C SER A 59 -11.21 12.64 -11.74
N PRO A 60 -11.94 13.64 -11.21
CA PRO A 60 -11.63 14.23 -9.91
C PRO A 60 -11.51 13.08 -8.91
N ASN A 61 -10.34 12.98 -8.25
CA ASN A 61 -9.92 11.92 -7.32
C ASN A 61 -11.14 11.30 -6.60
N LYS A 62 -11.80 10.33 -7.25
CA LYS A 62 -13.02 9.74 -6.71
C LYS A 62 -12.50 8.78 -5.67
N GLN A 63 -12.47 9.24 -4.42
CA GLN A 63 -12.07 8.41 -3.30
C GLN A 63 -12.98 7.18 -3.31
N LEU A 64 -12.40 6.06 -3.70
CA LEU A 64 -13.05 4.77 -3.57
C LEU A 64 -13.13 4.43 -2.09
N PRO A 65 -14.17 3.68 -1.67
CA PRO A 65 -14.19 3.16 -0.31
C PRO A 65 -12.90 2.38 -0.02
N SER A 66 -12.41 2.51 1.21
CA SER A 66 -11.26 1.74 1.66
C SER A 66 -11.57 0.25 1.60
N ILE A 67 -10.60 -0.54 1.12
CA ILE A 67 -10.69 -2.00 1.10
C ILE A 67 -9.88 -2.52 2.29
N SER A 68 -10.55 -3.16 3.25
CA SER A 68 -9.89 -3.83 4.37
C SER A 68 -9.74 -5.33 4.12
N PHE A 69 -8.67 -5.89 4.70
CA PHE A 69 -8.39 -7.32 4.73
C PHE A 69 -8.28 -7.72 6.20
N ASP A 70 -9.37 -8.21 6.76
CA ASP A 70 -9.49 -8.59 8.17
C ASP A 70 -9.78 -10.10 8.28
N CYS A 71 -9.31 -10.74 9.33
CA CYS A 71 -9.60 -12.15 9.57
C CYS A 71 -11.05 -12.34 10.03
N ALA A 72 -11.73 -13.35 9.48
CA ALA A 72 -13.06 -13.75 9.93
C ALA A 72 -13.02 -14.21 11.39
N GLY A 73 -13.97 -13.74 12.19
CA GLY A 73 -14.13 -14.14 13.60
C GLY A 73 -13.04 -13.62 14.55
N HIS A 74 -12.22 -12.66 14.13
CA HIS A 74 -11.19 -12.04 14.97
C HIS A 74 -11.41 -10.53 15.09
N ASP A 75 -11.23 -10.00 16.30
CA ASP A 75 -11.32 -8.56 16.58
C ASP A 75 -10.06 -7.78 16.17
N ILE A 76 -9.05 -8.47 15.64
CA ILE A 76 -7.81 -7.83 15.19
C ILE A 76 -7.98 -7.39 13.74
N GLN A 77 -7.91 -6.09 13.51
CA GLN A 77 -7.87 -5.52 12.17
C GLN A 77 -6.57 -5.89 11.45
N GLY A 78 -6.65 -6.16 10.15
CA GLY A 78 -5.53 -6.43 9.27
C GLY A 78 -5.01 -7.86 9.33
N VAL A 79 -4.32 -8.27 8.26
CA VAL A 79 -3.62 -9.55 8.14
C VAL A 79 -2.14 -9.33 7.84
N PRO A 80 -1.22 -10.09 8.45
CA PRO A 80 0.20 -9.99 8.12
C PRO A 80 0.44 -10.27 6.62
N MET A 81 1.21 -9.41 5.95
CA MET A 81 1.48 -9.56 4.52
C MET A 81 2.14 -10.90 4.18
N ARG A 82 2.98 -11.45 5.08
CA ARG A 82 3.56 -12.79 4.92
C ARG A 82 2.49 -13.88 4.81
N GLU A 83 1.40 -13.76 5.56
CA GLU A 83 0.33 -14.75 5.57
C GLU A 83 -0.50 -14.68 4.30
N LEU A 84 -0.73 -13.47 3.78
CA LEU A 84 -1.37 -13.27 2.49
C LEU A 84 -0.52 -13.87 1.35
N ASN A 85 0.81 -13.70 1.42
CA ASN A 85 1.71 -14.20 0.37
C ASN A 85 1.93 -15.72 0.42
N ALA A 86 1.87 -16.33 1.60
CA ALA A 86 2.14 -17.77 1.78
C ALA A 86 0.93 -18.68 1.46
N ARG A 87 -0.28 -18.11 1.36
CA ARG A 87 -1.53 -18.88 1.24
C ARG A 87 -2.10 -18.78 -0.17
N ASN A 88 -2.80 -19.83 -0.59
CA ASN A 88 -3.57 -19.81 -1.83
C ASN A 88 -4.95 -19.16 -1.63
N VAL A 89 -5.66 -18.89 -2.73
CA VAL A 89 -6.99 -18.24 -2.72
C VAL A 89 -7.98 -19.02 -1.84
N ALA A 90 -8.02 -20.35 -1.95
CA ALA A 90 -8.98 -21.19 -1.23
C ALA A 90 -8.81 -21.07 0.29
N THR A 91 -7.58 -21.04 0.79
CA THR A 91 -7.29 -20.83 2.21
C THR A 91 -7.65 -19.42 2.66
N LEU A 92 -7.36 -18.40 1.83
CA LEU A 92 -7.72 -17.02 2.17
C LEU A 92 -9.24 -16.80 2.18
N VAL A 93 -9.98 -17.54 1.36
CA VAL A 93 -11.46 -17.49 1.37
C VAL A 93 -12.04 -17.93 2.71
N GLN A 94 -11.41 -18.88 3.38
CA GLN A 94 -11.83 -19.34 4.71
C GLN A 94 -11.35 -18.41 5.84
N MET A 95 -10.27 -17.66 5.59
CA MET A 95 -9.61 -16.84 6.61
C MET A 95 -10.10 -15.39 6.62
N LEU A 96 -10.36 -14.79 5.46
CA LEU A 96 -10.68 -13.37 5.34
C LEU A 96 -12.19 -13.12 5.47
N GLN A 97 -12.55 -12.05 6.17
CA GLN A 97 -13.92 -11.54 6.15
C GLN A 97 -14.25 -10.98 4.76
N GLY A 98 -15.41 -11.38 4.21
CA GLY A 98 -15.86 -10.92 2.89
C GLY A 98 -14.95 -11.37 1.73
N ALA A 99 -14.21 -12.47 1.89
CA ALA A 99 -13.18 -12.90 0.94
C ALA A 99 -13.68 -13.12 -0.50
N ASN A 100 -14.92 -13.61 -0.64
CA ASN A 100 -15.60 -13.85 -1.92
C ASN A 100 -16.33 -12.62 -2.45
N GLU A 101 -16.40 -11.54 -1.68
CA GLU A 101 -17.04 -10.31 -2.13
C GLU A 101 -16.20 -9.64 -3.22
N PRO A 102 -16.84 -8.98 -4.19
CA PRO A 102 -16.17 -8.08 -5.12
C PRO A 102 -15.34 -7.04 -4.36
N ALA A 103 -14.04 -6.95 -4.68
CA ALA A 103 -13.18 -5.94 -4.09
C ALA A 103 -13.52 -4.52 -4.58
N PHE A 104 -14.09 -4.43 -5.79
CA PHE A 104 -14.50 -3.19 -6.42
C PHE A 104 -15.98 -3.27 -6.80
N SER A 105 -16.73 -2.22 -6.48
CA SER A 105 -18.15 -2.08 -6.83
C SER A 105 -18.37 -1.38 -8.18
N GLN A 106 -17.32 -0.89 -8.84
CA GLN A 106 -17.43 -0.10 -10.06
C GLN A 106 -17.37 -0.99 -11.31
N PRO A 107 -18.40 -0.96 -12.17
CA PRO A 107 -18.35 -1.61 -13.47
C PRO A 107 -17.31 -0.92 -14.36
N GLY A 108 -16.56 -1.72 -15.13
CA GLY A 108 -15.60 -1.22 -16.12
C GLY A 108 -14.21 -0.87 -15.58
N LEU A 109 -13.92 -1.07 -14.29
CA LEU A 109 -12.56 -0.96 -13.78
C LEU A 109 -11.73 -2.14 -14.31
N GLN A 110 -10.74 -1.84 -15.14
CA GLN A 110 -9.89 -2.86 -15.78
C GLN A 110 -8.53 -3.03 -15.10
N LYS A 111 -8.02 -1.98 -14.44
CA LYS A 111 -6.71 -2.00 -13.81
C LYS A 111 -6.64 -1.05 -12.64
N ILE A 112 -5.80 -1.42 -11.68
CA ILE A 112 -5.41 -0.56 -10.55
C ILE A 112 -3.90 -0.39 -10.54
N THR A 113 -3.42 0.64 -9.84
CA THR A 113 -1.98 0.83 -9.61
C THR A 113 -1.71 0.70 -8.12
N LEU A 114 -0.96 -0.32 -7.73
CA LEU A 114 -0.41 -0.44 -6.38
C LEU A 114 0.83 0.44 -6.30
N ARG A 115 0.85 1.35 -5.33
CA ARG A 115 2.00 2.23 -5.05
C ARG A 115 2.49 2.00 -3.64
N VAL A 116 3.76 1.66 -3.50
CA VAL A 116 4.47 1.60 -2.23
C VAL A 116 5.36 2.83 -2.17
N HIS A 117 5.09 3.69 -1.20
CA HIS A 117 5.87 4.90 -0.98
C HIS A 117 6.15 5.05 0.51
N TRP A 118 7.33 5.55 0.85
CA TRP A 118 7.64 5.91 2.23
C TRP A 118 7.61 7.43 2.38
N PRO A 119 6.77 7.99 3.26
CA PRO A 119 6.70 9.43 3.43
C PRO A 119 8.06 10.02 3.80
N GLY A 120 8.47 11.08 3.10
CA GLY A 120 9.78 11.71 3.27
C GLY A 120 10.92 11.11 2.45
N TYR A 121 10.71 9.98 1.79
CA TYR A 121 11.69 9.32 0.94
C TYR A 121 11.14 9.26 -0.49
N PRO A 122 11.13 10.40 -1.21
CA PRO A 122 10.56 10.47 -2.56
C PRO A 122 11.27 9.54 -3.55
N HIS A 123 12.53 9.18 -3.28
CA HIS A 123 13.29 8.21 -4.07
C HIS A 123 12.79 6.77 -3.89
N VAL A 124 12.06 6.47 -2.81
CA VAL A 124 11.35 5.20 -2.59
C VAL A 124 9.92 5.33 -3.11
N ASP A 125 9.80 5.44 -4.43
CA ASP A 125 8.52 5.41 -5.14
C ASP A 125 8.47 4.18 -6.05
N TRP A 126 7.67 3.19 -5.65
CA TRP A 126 7.48 1.97 -6.40
C TRP A 126 6.03 1.81 -6.80
N ALA A 127 5.77 1.63 -8.09
CA ALA A 127 4.43 1.46 -8.63
C ALA A 127 4.34 0.24 -9.54
N ARG A 128 3.24 -0.52 -9.43
CA ARG A 128 2.90 -1.62 -10.34
C ARG A 128 1.43 -1.61 -10.70
N THR A 129 1.16 -1.89 -11.97
CA THR A 129 -0.20 -2.10 -12.45
C THR A 129 -0.64 -3.52 -12.10
N ILE A 130 -1.84 -3.65 -11.55
CA ILE A 130 -2.53 -4.91 -11.35
C ILE A 130 -3.71 -4.89 -12.31
N GLU A 131 -3.69 -5.80 -13.27
CA GLU A 131 -4.80 -6.02 -14.19
C GLU A 131 -5.92 -6.74 -13.44
N LEU A 132 -7.14 -6.23 -13.57
CA LEU A 132 -8.35 -6.86 -13.07
C LEU A 132 -8.89 -7.83 -14.13
N VAL A 133 -9.59 -8.86 -13.70
CA VAL A 133 -10.09 -9.91 -14.61
C VAL A 133 -11.02 -9.27 -15.66
N PRO A 134 -10.75 -9.46 -16.97
CA PRO A 134 -11.64 -8.97 -18.01
C PRO A 134 -13.01 -9.63 -17.83
N ASN A 135 -14.05 -8.84 -17.53
CA ASN A 135 -15.44 -9.26 -17.32
C ASN A 135 -15.74 -9.98 -15.99
N GLY A 136 -14.79 -10.08 -15.06
CA GLY A 136 -14.98 -10.70 -13.75
C GLY A 136 -14.79 -9.72 -12.60
N LEU A 137 -15.59 -9.84 -11.55
CA LEU A 137 -15.36 -9.10 -10.31
C LEU A 137 -14.21 -9.74 -9.55
N MET A 138 -13.05 -9.08 -9.51
CA MET A 138 -11.92 -9.54 -8.68
C MET A 138 -12.39 -9.58 -7.23
N THR A 139 -12.28 -10.75 -6.59
CA THR A 139 -12.69 -10.90 -5.19
C THR A 139 -11.66 -10.29 -4.24
N ARG A 140 -12.04 -10.00 -3.00
CA ARG A 140 -11.08 -9.54 -1.98
C ARG A 140 -9.92 -10.50 -1.79
N ALA A 141 -10.17 -11.81 -1.78
CA ALA A 141 -9.09 -12.81 -1.66
C ALA A 141 -8.09 -12.75 -2.84
N GLN A 142 -8.60 -12.61 -4.06
CA GLN A 142 -7.75 -12.46 -5.25
C GLN A 142 -6.94 -11.17 -5.19
N LEU A 143 -7.58 -10.06 -4.81
CA LEU A 143 -6.90 -8.77 -4.66
C LEU A 143 -5.80 -8.85 -3.58
N ALA A 144 -6.08 -9.49 -2.45
CA ALA A 144 -5.12 -9.65 -1.36
C ALA A 144 -3.85 -10.37 -1.84
N ILE A 145 -3.99 -11.46 -2.61
CA ILE A 145 -2.85 -12.19 -3.19
C ILE A 145 -2.10 -11.34 -4.20
N ALA A 146 -2.81 -10.64 -5.09
CA ALA A 146 -2.17 -9.77 -6.07
C ALA A 146 -1.35 -8.66 -5.40
N ILE A 147 -1.87 -8.06 -4.34
CA ILE A 147 -1.16 -7.07 -3.53
C ILE A 147 0.05 -7.70 -2.84
N ALA A 148 -0.13 -8.83 -2.15
CA ALA A 148 0.93 -9.50 -1.40
C ALA A 148 2.09 -9.95 -2.30
N THR A 149 1.78 -10.48 -3.48
CA THR A 149 2.77 -10.89 -4.48
C THR A 149 3.58 -9.69 -4.96
N ASN A 150 2.91 -8.58 -5.29
CA ASN A 150 3.59 -7.36 -5.73
C ASN A 150 4.43 -6.74 -4.61
N TYR A 151 3.93 -6.76 -3.37
CA TYR A 151 4.68 -6.31 -2.21
C TYR A 151 5.94 -7.17 -1.95
N GLY A 152 5.85 -8.50 -2.12
CA GLY A 152 7.00 -9.40 -2.05
C GLY A 152 8.09 -9.00 -3.06
N ARG A 153 7.71 -8.74 -4.31
CA ARG A 153 8.63 -8.25 -5.36
C ARG A 153 9.27 -6.90 -5.02
N PHE A 154 8.53 -6.01 -4.35
CA PHE A 154 9.09 -4.75 -3.87
C PHE A 154 10.17 -5.00 -2.80
N MET A 155 9.93 -5.92 -1.86
CA MET A 155 10.90 -6.27 -0.83
C MET A 155 12.17 -6.88 -1.43
N GLU A 156 12.03 -7.84 -2.36
CA GLU A 156 13.15 -8.43 -3.10
C GLU A 156 13.98 -7.35 -3.82
N ALA A 157 13.32 -6.49 -4.60
CA ALA A 157 14.01 -5.41 -5.32
C ALA A 157 14.68 -4.38 -4.39
N SER A 158 14.17 -4.21 -3.18
CA SER A 158 14.76 -3.31 -2.18
C SER A 158 15.97 -3.93 -1.49
N LEU A 159 15.95 -5.24 -1.24
CA LEU A 159 17.08 -6.00 -0.71
C LEU A 159 18.25 -6.00 -1.69
N ASP A 160 18.00 -6.26 -2.98
CA ASP A 160 19.05 -6.23 -4.01
C ASP A 160 19.75 -4.86 -4.08
N ARG A 161 19.01 -3.77 -3.93
CA ARG A 161 19.59 -2.41 -3.91
C ARG A 161 20.45 -2.13 -2.68
N SER A 162 20.19 -2.80 -1.56
CA SER A 162 20.98 -2.64 -0.33
C SER A 162 22.34 -3.36 -0.38
N HIS A 163 22.55 -4.25 -1.36
CA HIS A 163 23.81 -4.98 -1.56
C HIS A 163 24.76 -4.33 -2.59
N VAL A 164 24.40 -3.15 -3.13
CA VAL A 164 25.20 -2.42 -4.14
C VAL A 164 26.02 -1.28 -3.52
N PHE A 165 26.07 -1.18 -2.18
CA PHE A 165 26.87 -0.19 -1.45
C PHE A 165 27.89 -0.86 -0.53
#